data_AF-A0A9P8EJU2-F1
#
_entry.id   AF-A0A9P8EJU2-F1
#
_cell.length_a   1.000
_cell.length_b   1.000
_cell.length_c   1.000
_cell.angle_alpha   90.00
_cell.angle_beta   90.00
_cell.angle_gamma   90.00
#
_symmetry.space_group_name_H-M   'P 1'
#
loop_
_entity.id
_entity.type
_entity.pdbx_description
1 polymer ?
#
loop_
_entity_poly.entity_id
_entity_poly.type
_entity_poly.pdbx_seq_one_letter_code
_entity_poly.pdbx_strand_id
1 'polypeptide(L)'
;MTTTESQCAVCSKPGKLCASCENIHYCGRDCQKADWAVHKLLCRSFKNARDPPGPNMMRVIVFPFNSTKIEFRWMPINRRKVHRPNSGHFFGTDNQWKKNSPALTDFRSFVQDPKTGKRLRHRITIQFRDEYQTDGSIPNIAINNLVGGSSLLKFAGPIIAYGNVDVKQGTETQSINLDTSDLKIIKDWFTYGFFICKNEQFYRDGLEGRGNVLNVDETKECIDTWEKEQRAMGKPVREFTAEEAGSPEWVAQMKKIAAYKKNWDAKKKAEKEAKEPRVEKDFSSPLSEEELAWREELSISGRMYDRSAMEDVVECHPWLADLAPFRSKDSR
;
A
#
# COMPACT_ATOMS: atom_id res chain seq x y z
N MET A 1 -1.85 -27.47 9.22
CA MET A 1 -0.99 -26.29 9.44
C MET A 1 0.35 -26.80 9.91
N THR A 2 1.34 -26.85 9.01
CA THR A 2 2.69 -27.36 9.32
C THR A 2 3.48 -26.27 10.05
N THR A 3 3.98 -26.62 11.23
CA THR A 3 4.72 -25.76 12.17
C THR A 3 6.01 -25.26 11.51
N THR A 4 6.01 -24.03 11.00
CA THR A 4 7.18 -23.32 10.42
C THR A 4 8.17 -22.84 11.49
N GLU A 5 7.93 -23.17 12.76
CA GLU A 5 8.67 -22.66 13.93
C GLU A 5 10.14 -23.07 14.01
N SER A 6 10.67 -23.87 13.07
CA SER A 6 12.09 -24.27 13.08
C SER A 6 12.81 -24.01 11.76
N GLN A 7 12.25 -23.21 10.85
CA GLN A 7 12.87 -22.97 9.54
C GLN A 7 13.87 -21.81 9.56
N CYS A 8 15.00 -22.01 8.88
CA CYS A 8 16.03 -21.00 8.70
C CYS A 8 15.47 -19.80 7.94
N ALA A 9 15.65 -18.60 8.50
CA ALA A 9 15.17 -17.36 7.88
C ALA A 9 15.85 -16.99 6.55
N VAL A 10 16.92 -17.68 6.16
CA VAL A 10 17.69 -17.40 4.93
C VAL A 10 17.42 -18.42 3.83
N CYS A 11 17.32 -19.71 4.17
CA CYS A 11 17.19 -20.78 3.16
C CYS A 11 16.04 -21.76 3.41
N SER A 12 15.21 -21.50 4.43
CA SER A 12 14.03 -22.29 4.82
C SER A 12 14.29 -23.74 5.26
N LYS A 13 15.55 -24.21 5.27
CA LYS A 13 15.95 -25.51 5.86
C LYS A 13 15.76 -25.50 7.38
N PRO A 14 15.59 -26.65 8.06
CA PRO A 14 15.55 -26.70 9.52
C PRO A 14 16.75 -26.01 10.16
N GLY A 15 16.52 -25.29 11.26
CA GLY A 15 17.50 -24.44 11.91
C GLY A 15 17.33 -24.36 13.42
N LYS A 16 18.34 -23.77 14.06
CA LYS A 16 18.43 -23.54 15.51
C LYS A 16 18.19 -22.08 15.82
N LEU A 17 17.64 -21.81 17.00
CA LEU A 17 17.41 -20.46 17.49
C LEU A 17 18.70 -19.64 17.57
N CYS A 18 18.58 -18.35 17.27
CA CYS A 18 19.61 -17.38 17.63
C CYS A 18 19.78 -17.34 19.15
N ALA A 19 20.98 -17.65 19.64
CA ALA A 19 21.27 -17.71 21.08
C ALA A 19 21.07 -16.36 21.82
N SER A 20 21.00 -15.24 21.10
CA SER A 20 20.78 -13.94 21.71
C SER A 20 19.30 -13.63 21.87
N CYS A 21 18.49 -13.64 20.80
CA CYS A 21 17.09 -13.24 20.86
C CYS A 21 16.11 -14.39 21.10
N GLU A 22 16.55 -15.64 20.86
CA GLU A 22 15.76 -16.86 20.93
C GLU A 22 14.42 -16.73 20.18
N ASN A 23 14.46 -16.23 18.95
CA ASN A 23 13.26 -16.04 18.12
C ASN A 23 13.47 -16.48 16.67
N ILE A 24 14.45 -15.90 15.97
CA ILE A 24 14.79 -16.33 14.60
C ILE A 24 15.63 -17.61 14.59
N HIS A 25 15.50 -18.40 13.52
CA HIS A 25 16.23 -19.65 13.32
C HIS A 25 17.24 -19.57 12.16
N TYR A 26 18.36 -20.27 12.31
CA TYR A 26 19.36 -20.45 11.26
C TYR A 26 19.81 -21.90 11.16
N CYS A 27 19.97 -22.43 9.95
CA CYS A 27 20.48 -23.80 9.74
C CYS A 27 21.96 -23.95 10.11
N GLY A 28 22.69 -22.84 10.23
CA GLY A 28 24.10 -22.81 10.58
C GLY A 28 24.68 -21.39 10.64
N ARG A 29 25.98 -21.30 10.95
CA ARG A 29 26.70 -20.03 11.11
C ARG A 29 26.73 -19.18 9.84
N ASP A 30 26.73 -19.79 8.66
CA ASP A 30 26.83 -19.04 7.41
C ASP A 30 25.55 -18.25 7.13
N CYS A 31 24.39 -18.87 7.30
CA CYS A 31 23.10 -18.17 7.19
C CYS A 31 22.95 -17.09 8.27
N GLN A 32 23.38 -17.36 9.51
CA GLN A 32 23.38 -16.35 10.56
C GLN A 32 24.28 -15.15 10.23
N LYS A 33 25.50 -15.39 9.73
CA LYS A 33 26.44 -14.33 9.32
C LYS A 33 25.90 -13.51 8.15
N ALA A 34 25.30 -14.16 7.16
CA ALA A 34 24.69 -13.49 6.01
C ALA A 34 23.53 -12.57 6.42
N ASP A 35 22.81 -12.93 7.48
CA ASP A 35 21.70 -12.13 8.01
C ASP A 35 22.12 -11.09 9.05
N TRP A 36 23.28 -11.28 9.67
CA TRP A 36 23.69 -10.57 10.88
C TRP A 36 23.69 -9.05 10.75
N ALA A 37 24.08 -8.52 9.59
CA ALA A 37 24.10 -7.08 9.34
C ALA A 37 22.73 -6.42 9.56
N VAL A 38 21.65 -7.13 9.22
CA VAL A 38 20.27 -6.69 9.40
C VAL A 38 19.74 -7.14 10.76
N HIS A 39 19.88 -8.44 11.08
CA HIS A 39 19.32 -9.03 12.29
C HIS A 39 19.79 -8.34 13.57
N LYS A 40 21.07 -7.94 13.64
CA LYS A 40 21.65 -7.29 14.83
C LYS A 40 20.92 -6.00 15.26
N LEU A 41 20.24 -5.33 14.31
CA LEU A 41 19.51 -4.08 14.57
C LEU A 41 18.32 -4.29 15.51
N LEU A 42 17.70 -5.47 15.49
CA LEU A 42 16.55 -5.81 16.33
C LEU A 42 16.78 -7.00 17.28
N CYS A 43 17.86 -7.75 17.08
CA CYS A 43 18.16 -8.97 17.85
C CYS A 43 18.07 -8.76 19.37
N ARG A 44 18.80 -7.78 19.91
CA ARG A 44 18.85 -7.56 21.36
C ARG A 44 17.59 -6.88 21.90
N SER A 45 16.97 -5.98 21.13
CA SER A 45 15.76 -5.26 21.56
C SER A 45 14.54 -6.19 21.65
N PHE A 46 14.53 -7.31 20.93
CA PHE A 46 13.44 -8.28 20.98
C PHE A 46 13.17 -8.82 22.39
N LYS A 47 14.19 -9.00 23.24
CA LYS A 47 13.99 -9.48 24.62
C LYS A 47 13.01 -8.61 25.41
N ASN A 48 13.14 -7.30 25.26
CA ASN A 48 12.30 -6.32 25.96
C ASN A 48 10.93 -6.14 25.31
N ALA A 49 10.75 -6.67 24.10
CA ALA A 49 9.51 -6.59 23.34
C ALA A 49 8.85 -7.96 23.17
N ARG A 50 9.31 -9.01 23.87
CA ARG A 50 8.80 -10.37 23.70
C ARG A 50 7.32 -10.44 24.10
N ASP A 51 7.00 -9.87 25.26
CA ASP A 51 5.66 -9.93 25.86
C ASP A 51 4.93 -8.59 25.76
N PRO A 52 3.61 -8.59 25.51
CA PRO A 52 2.81 -7.38 25.46
C PRO A 52 2.66 -6.75 26.85
N PRO A 53 2.68 -5.41 26.95
CA PRO A 53 2.47 -4.71 28.23
C PRO A 53 1.00 -4.75 28.70
N GLY A 54 0.08 -5.23 27.86
CA GLY A 54 -1.35 -5.31 28.17
C GLY A 54 -2.17 -5.93 27.03
N PRO A 55 -3.49 -6.11 27.25
CA PRO A 55 -4.39 -6.61 26.22
C PRO A 55 -4.57 -5.59 25.08
N ASN A 56 -4.94 -6.08 23.90
CA ASN A 56 -5.16 -5.24 22.71
C ASN A 56 -3.92 -4.39 22.35
N MET A 57 -2.74 -5.02 22.39
CA MET A 57 -1.50 -4.43 21.94
C MET A 57 -0.95 -5.26 20.78
N MET A 58 -0.32 -4.59 19.82
CA MET A 58 0.44 -5.26 18.77
C MET A 58 1.88 -4.76 18.73
N ARG A 59 2.81 -5.67 18.42
CA ARG A 59 4.22 -5.35 18.26
C ARG A 59 4.49 -4.93 16.83
N VAL A 60 4.91 -3.68 16.69
CA VAL A 60 5.29 -3.06 15.42
C VAL A 60 6.80 -2.83 15.38
N ILE A 61 7.34 -2.63 14.18
CA ILE A 61 8.72 -2.16 13.99
C ILE A 61 8.66 -0.67 13.64
N VAL A 62 9.39 0.15 14.39
CA VAL A 62 9.42 1.60 14.21
C VAL A 62 10.73 2.02 13.55
N PHE A 63 10.61 2.85 12.52
CA PHE A 63 11.71 3.49 11.80
C PHE A 63 11.70 4.98 12.13
N PRO A 64 12.42 5.42 13.18
CA PRO A 64 12.51 6.83 13.50
C PRO A 64 13.23 7.59 12.39
N PHE A 65 12.76 8.80 12.06
CA PHE A 65 13.35 9.57 10.97
C PHE A 65 14.65 10.26 11.36
N ASN A 66 14.85 10.53 12.65
CA ASN A 66 15.96 11.30 13.21
C ASN A 66 17.04 10.42 13.90
N SER A 67 16.96 9.10 13.75
CA SER A 67 17.88 8.15 14.37
C SER A 67 18.07 6.94 13.47
N THR A 68 19.21 6.27 13.56
CA THR A 68 19.47 5.00 12.88
C THR A 68 18.93 3.79 13.64
N LYS A 69 18.48 4.00 14.89
CA LYS A 69 18.05 2.93 15.79
C LYS A 69 16.62 2.51 15.49
N ILE A 70 16.47 1.41 14.77
CA ILE A 70 15.19 0.72 14.57
C ILE A 70 14.85 -0.06 15.85
N GLU A 71 13.58 -0.08 16.24
CA GLU A 71 13.15 -0.78 17.45
C GLU A 71 11.77 -1.39 17.33
N PHE A 72 11.53 -2.43 18.13
CA PHE A 72 10.18 -2.90 18.38
C PHE A 72 9.45 -1.93 19.30
N ARG A 73 8.17 -1.74 19.04
CA ARG A 73 7.28 -0.96 19.91
C ARG A 73 5.95 -1.65 20.03
N TRP A 74 5.39 -1.67 21.23
CA TRP A 74 4.01 -2.07 21.43
C TRP A 74 3.10 -0.87 21.19
N MET A 75 2.10 -1.04 20.32
CA MET A 75 1.09 -0.01 20.05
C MET A 75 -0.31 -0.55 20.35
N PRO A 76 -1.21 0.28 20.90
CA PRO A 76 -2.58 -0.10 21.15
C PRO A 76 -3.29 -0.38 19.83
N ILE A 77 -4.16 -1.38 19.80
CA ILE A 77 -5.07 -1.66 18.67
C ILE A 77 -6.51 -1.38 19.10
N ASN A 78 -7.27 -0.76 18.20
CA ASN A 78 -8.71 -0.60 18.43
C ASN A 78 -9.44 -1.90 18.07
N ARG A 79 -10.45 -2.29 18.85
CA ARG A 79 -11.37 -3.40 18.54
C ARG A 79 -12.37 -3.00 17.45
N ARG A 80 -11.87 -2.70 16.26
CA ARG A 80 -12.68 -2.51 15.04
C ARG A 80 -12.49 -3.74 14.14
N LYS A 81 -13.28 -3.86 13.06
CA LYS A 81 -13.16 -4.93 12.05
C LYS A 81 -11.74 -5.11 11.49
N VAL A 82 -10.91 -4.05 11.54
CA VAL A 82 -9.50 -4.06 11.12
C VAL A 82 -8.60 -3.73 12.31
N HIS A 83 -7.78 -4.71 12.74
CA HIS A 83 -6.79 -4.53 13.79
C HIS A 83 -5.51 -3.86 13.24
N ARG A 84 -5.46 -2.53 13.32
CA ARG A 84 -4.30 -1.69 12.97
C ARG A 84 -3.76 -0.96 14.21
N PRO A 85 -2.48 -0.55 14.23
CA PRO A 85 -1.95 0.20 15.35
C PRO A 85 -2.64 1.57 15.41
N ASN A 86 -3.06 1.97 16.60
CA ASN A 86 -3.49 3.33 16.88
C ASN A 86 -2.23 4.19 17.06
N SER A 87 -1.84 4.86 15.98
CA SER A 87 -0.63 5.67 15.91
C SER A 87 -0.78 7.04 16.59
N GLY A 88 -2.00 7.52 16.87
CA GLY A 88 -2.23 8.84 17.47
C GLY A 88 -1.41 9.93 16.79
N HIS A 89 -0.67 10.72 17.56
CA HIS A 89 0.21 11.80 17.06
C HIS A 89 1.62 11.33 16.69
N PHE A 90 1.87 10.02 16.54
CA PHE A 90 3.19 9.49 16.23
C PHE A 90 3.77 10.07 14.92
N PHE A 91 2.92 10.34 13.93
CA PHE A 91 3.31 10.93 12.65
C PHE A 91 3.30 12.46 12.63
N GLY A 92 3.03 13.09 13.78
CA GLY A 92 2.88 14.53 13.93
C GLY A 92 1.45 14.98 14.21
N THR A 93 1.32 16.28 14.38
CA THR A 93 0.08 17.02 14.56
C THR A 93 -0.19 17.89 13.35
N ASP A 94 -1.43 18.35 13.23
CA ASP A 94 -1.95 19.16 12.15
C ASP A 94 -2.02 18.36 10.85
N ASN A 95 -3.22 18.25 10.30
CA ASN A 95 -3.40 17.82 8.93
C ASN A 95 -4.05 18.95 8.14
N GLN A 96 -4.08 18.82 6.81
CA GLN A 96 -4.66 19.82 5.91
C GLN A 96 -6.12 20.21 6.21
N TRP A 97 -6.84 19.48 7.07
CA TRP A 97 -8.25 19.70 7.39
C TRP A 97 -8.52 20.25 8.79
N LYS A 98 -7.69 19.91 9.79
CA LYS A 98 -7.93 20.31 11.18
C LYS A 98 -6.64 20.43 12.00
N LYS A 99 -6.47 21.61 12.59
CA LYS A 99 -5.42 21.91 13.56
C LYS A 99 -5.54 21.03 14.81
N ASN A 100 -4.41 20.66 15.41
CA ASN A 100 -4.25 19.75 16.54
C ASN A 100 -4.84 18.34 16.31
N SER A 101 -4.99 17.92 15.05
CA SER A 101 -5.39 16.56 14.71
C SER A 101 -4.16 15.73 14.31
N PRO A 102 -4.20 14.39 14.41
CA PRO A 102 -3.16 13.54 13.87
C PRO A 102 -2.88 13.83 12.39
N ALA A 103 -1.59 13.81 12.01
CA ALA A 103 -1.19 13.90 10.62
C ALA A 103 -1.80 12.76 9.78
N LEU A 104 -2.08 13.03 8.50
CA LEU A 104 -2.58 12.01 7.59
C LEU A 104 -1.51 10.97 7.31
N THR A 105 -1.95 9.73 7.17
CA THR A 105 -1.06 8.61 6.88
C THR A 105 -1.61 7.79 5.73
N ASP A 106 -0.71 7.40 4.84
CA ASP A 106 -0.96 6.39 3.82
C ASP A 106 -0.24 5.09 4.22
N PHE A 107 -0.59 3.99 3.57
CA PHE A 107 -0.03 2.69 3.84
C PHE A 107 0.20 1.88 2.56
N ARG A 108 1.20 1.01 2.58
CA ARG A 108 1.46 0.02 1.54
C ARG A 108 1.60 -1.34 2.19
N SER A 109 0.86 -2.32 1.69
CA SER A 109 0.87 -3.67 2.25
C SER A 109 1.41 -4.68 1.24
N PHE A 110 2.05 -5.73 1.70
CA PHE A 110 2.53 -6.80 0.84
C PHE A 110 2.52 -8.14 1.59
N VAL A 111 2.32 -9.23 0.85
CA VAL A 111 2.28 -10.61 1.38
C VAL A 111 3.19 -11.55 0.60
N GLN A 112 4.09 -10.99 -0.22
CA GLN A 112 5.10 -11.73 -0.95
C GLN A 112 6.49 -11.23 -0.59
N ASP A 113 7.44 -12.15 -0.57
CA ASP A 113 8.85 -11.83 -0.47
C ASP A 113 9.28 -11.02 -1.72
N PRO A 114 9.82 -9.80 -1.55
CA PRO A 114 10.16 -8.92 -2.68
C PRO A 114 11.14 -9.50 -3.70
N LYS A 115 11.99 -10.45 -3.31
CA LYS A 115 13.00 -11.05 -4.19
C LYS A 115 12.50 -12.30 -4.89
N THR A 116 11.77 -13.13 -4.15
CA THR A 116 11.44 -14.49 -4.59
C THR A 116 9.99 -14.65 -5.01
N GLY A 117 9.11 -13.69 -4.68
CA GLY A 117 7.68 -13.75 -4.94
C GLY A 117 6.93 -14.77 -4.06
N LYS A 118 7.64 -15.50 -3.20
CA LYS A 118 7.04 -16.49 -2.31
C LYS A 118 6.09 -15.81 -1.32
N ARG A 119 4.93 -16.42 -1.10
CA ARG A 119 3.96 -15.92 -0.12
C ARG A 119 4.55 -15.97 1.30
N LEU A 120 4.42 -14.87 2.01
CA LEU A 120 4.81 -14.71 3.40
C LEU A 120 3.77 -15.35 4.33
N ARG A 121 4.18 -15.67 5.56
CA ARG A 121 3.29 -16.24 6.58
C ARG A 121 2.18 -15.27 7.02
N HIS A 122 2.40 -13.97 6.83
CA HIS A 122 1.48 -12.89 7.13
C HIS A 122 1.75 -11.70 6.22
N ARG A 123 0.78 -10.79 6.13
CA ARG A 123 0.92 -9.50 5.44
C ARG A 123 1.69 -8.53 6.29
N ILE A 124 2.61 -7.81 5.66
CA ILE A 124 3.32 -6.69 6.28
C ILE A 124 2.76 -5.40 5.68
N THR A 125 2.42 -4.44 6.53
CA THR A 125 1.94 -3.11 6.15
C THR A 125 2.93 -2.06 6.62
N ILE A 126 3.36 -1.20 5.71
CA ILE A 126 4.21 -0.03 5.96
C ILE A 126 3.31 1.20 5.99
N GLN A 127 3.22 1.86 7.13
CA GLN A 127 2.49 3.11 7.32
C GLN A 127 3.47 4.29 7.40
N PHE A 128 3.17 5.33 6.64
CA PHE A 128 3.97 6.54 6.51
C PHE A 128 3.05 7.76 6.42
N ARG A 129 3.59 8.95 6.63
CA ARG A 129 2.78 10.19 6.57
C ARG A 129 2.41 10.49 5.12
N ASP A 130 1.16 10.77 4.80
CA ASP A 130 0.68 10.90 3.41
C ASP A 130 1.35 12.09 2.68
N GLU A 131 1.45 13.23 3.38
CA GLU A 131 1.89 14.52 2.82
C GLU A 131 3.43 14.66 2.75
N TYR A 132 4.22 13.57 2.93
CA TYR A 132 5.68 13.69 3.09
C TYR A 132 6.44 14.29 1.93
N GLN A 133 5.85 14.29 0.74
CA GLN A 133 6.46 14.86 -0.45
C GLN A 133 6.31 16.38 -0.52
N THR A 134 5.35 16.96 0.20
CA THR A 134 4.94 18.36 0.04
C THR A 134 5.10 19.19 1.31
N ASP A 135 5.17 18.57 2.49
CA ASP A 135 5.21 19.28 3.78
C ASP A 135 6.61 19.57 4.35
N GLY A 136 7.66 19.38 3.54
CA GLY A 136 9.04 19.65 3.96
C GLY A 136 9.65 18.60 4.89
N SER A 137 9.07 17.40 4.92
CA SER A 137 9.57 16.30 5.74
C SER A 137 11.03 15.92 5.50
N ILE A 138 11.70 15.56 6.58
CA ILE A 138 13.10 15.14 6.54
C ILE A 138 13.18 13.66 6.13
N PRO A 139 14.06 13.29 5.16
CA PRO A 139 14.29 11.90 4.77
C PRO A 139 14.56 10.99 5.97
N ASN A 140 13.98 9.79 5.94
CA ASN A 140 14.07 8.88 7.08
C ASN A 140 15.49 8.25 7.18
N ILE A 141 16.26 8.67 8.19
CA ILE A 141 17.65 8.23 8.38
C ILE A 141 17.73 6.74 8.72
N ALA A 142 16.78 6.19 9.48
CA ALA A 142 16.76 4.75 9.80
C ALA A 142 16.64 3.89 8.53
N ILE A 143 15.76 4.27 7.61
CA ILE A 143 15.57 3.55 6.35
C ILE A 143 16.82 3.65 5.49
N ASN A 144 17.37 4.84 5.31
CA ASN A 144 18.58 5.06 4.52
C ASN A 144 19.76 4.22 5.05
N ASN A 145 19.91 4.13 6.38
CA ASN A 145 20.92 3.29 7.02
C ASN A 145 20.65 1.80 6.83
N LEU A 146 19.38 1.38 6.92
CA LEU A 146 18.98 -0.03 6.76
C LEU A 146 19.23 -0.55 5.35
N VAL A 147 18.92 0.23 4.31
CA VAL A 147 19.11 -0.18 2.91
C VAL A 147 20.56 -0.01 2.46
N GLY A 148 21.32 0.89 3.10
CA GLY A 148 22.74 1.13 2.80
C GLY A 148 22.98 1.91 1.51
N GLY A 149 22.01 2.72 1.07
CA GLY A 149 22.05 3.44 -0.21
C GLY A 149 20.70 4.06 -0.59
N SER A 150 20.40 4.12 -1.88
CA SER A 150 19.12 4.62 -2.39
C SER A 150 18.02 3.58 -2.22
N SER A 151 16.95 3.93 -1.49
CA SER A 151 15.68 3.19 -1.49
C SER A 151 14.91 3.44 -2.78
N LEU A 152 14.03 2.50 -3.16
CA LEU A 152 13.17 2.65 -4.35
C LEU A 152 12.29 3.91 -4.26
N LEU A 153 11.76 4.17 -3.06
CA LEU A 153 10.96 5.33 -2.72
C LEU A 153 11.69 6.17 -1.68
N LYS A 154 11.67 7.50 -1.83
CA LYS A 154 12.25 8.43 -0.87
C LYS A 154 11.28 8.66 0.29
N PHE A 155 11.28 7.77 1.26
CA PHE A 155 10.47 7.95 2.46
C PHE A 155 11.01 9.05 3.37
N ALA A 156 10.10 9.89 3.88
CA ALA A 156 10.43 10.96 4.81
C ALA A 156 9.46 10.98 6.00
N GLY A 157 9.93 11.49 7.14
CA GLY A 157 9.20 11.39 8.40
C GLY A 157 9.23 9.98 9.02
N PRO A 158 8.59 9.81 10.19
CA PRO A 158 8.62 8.54 10.92
C PRO A 158 7.79 7.47 10.18
N ILE A 159 8.18 6.21 10.31
CA ILE A 159 7.51 5.07 9.65
C ILE A 159 7.28 3.94 10.63
N ILE A 160 6.16 3.23 10.45
CA ILE A 160 5.81 2.03 11.21
C ILE A 160 5.59 0.87 10.24
N ALA A 161 6.13 -0.30 10.56
CA ALA A 161 5.72 -1.56 9.94
C ALA A 161 4.93 -2.40 10.94
N TYR A 162 3.82 -2.98 10.50
CA TYR A 162 2.99 -3.85 11.32
C TYR A 162 2.43 -5.02 10.51
N GLY A 163 2.00 -6.09 11.19
CA GLY A 163 1.57 -7.31 10.54
C GLY A 163 0.07 -7.59 10.68
N ASN A 164 -0.51 -8.22 9.65
CA ASN A 164 -1.87 -8.74 9.66
C ASN A 164 -1.97 -10.13 9.00
N VAL A 165 -2.96 -10.92 9.40
CA VAL A 165 -3.29 -12.18 8.72
C VAL A 165 -4.36 -11.90 7.67
N ASP A 166 -4.07 -12.25 6.42
CA ASP A 166 -5.06 -12.26 5.35
C ASP A 166 -6.14 -13.28 5.68
N VAL A 167 -7.36 -12.80 5.83
CA VAL A 167 -8.54 -13.64 5.91
C VAL A 167 -9.45 -13.32 4.71
N LYS A 168 -10.26 -14.30 4.30
CA LYS A 168 -11.12 -14.19 3.10
C LYS A 168 -12.01 -12.94 3.19
N GLN A 169 -12.43 -12.39 2.04
CA GLN A 169 -13.41 -11.29 2.00
C GLN A 169 -14.57 -11.55 2.97
N GLY A 170 -14.87 -10.57 3.83
CA GLY A 170 -15.93 -10.63 4.83
C GLY A 170 -15.54 -11.18 6.20
N THR A 171 -14.25 -11.46 6.47
CA THR A 171 -13.77 -11.90 7.80
C THR A 171 -12.87 -10.86 8.47
N GLU A 172 -12.87 -10.83 9.81
CA GLU A 172 -12.11 -9.84 10.59
C GLU A 172 -10.59 -10.04 10.45
N THR A 173 -9.89 -8.99 10.01
CA THR A 173 -8.43 -9.02 9.84
C THR A 173 -7.73 -9.04 11.19
N GLN A 174 -7.11 -10.15 11.54
CA GLN A 174 -6.38 -10.31 12.80
C GLN A 174 -4.98 -9.67 12.72
N SER A 175 -4.58 -8.97 13.77
CA SER A 175 -3.21 -8.45 13.91
C SER A 175 -2.23 -9.56 14.26
N ILE A 176 -1.01 -9.49 13.72
CA ILE A 176 0.10 -10.35 14.13
C ILE A 176 1.27 -9.50 14.63
N ASN A 177 1.96 -9.99 15.66
CA ASN A 177 3.13 -9.35 16.22
C ASN A 177 4.34 -9.61 15.32
N LEU A 178 4.93 -8.54 14.77
CA LEU A 178 6.18 -8.68 14.02
C LEU A 178 7.30 -9.17 14.93
N ASP A 179 8.27 -9.90 14.40
CA ASP A 179 9.38 -10.47 15.13
C ASP A 179 10.73 -10.27 14.41
N THR A 180 11.78 -10.91 14.91
CA THR A 180 13.14 -10.68 14.38
C THR A 180 13.37 -11.21 12.97
N SER A 181 12.44 -11.99 12.41
CA SER A 181 12.51 -12.50 11.04
C SER A 181 11.94 -11.55 9.98
N ASP A 182 11.16 -10.54 10.38
CA ASP A 182 10.44 -9.68 9.43
C ASP A 182 11.31 -8.52 8.89
N LEU A 183 12.34 -8.09 9.63
CA LEU A 183 13.13 -6.90 9.28
C LEU A 183 13.84 -7.03 7.93
N LYS A 184 14.35 -8.22 7.59
CA LYS A 184 15.03 -8.43 6.31
C LYS A 184 14.06 -8.33 5.14
N ILE A 185 12.88 -8.90 5.29
CA ILE A 185 11.82 -8.82 4.29
C ILE A 185 11.42 -7.35 4.09
N ILE A 186 11.26 -6.60 5.19
CA ILE A 186 10.96 -5.16 5.15
C ILE A 186 12.09 -4.36 4.48
N LYS A 187 13.36 -4.65 4.82
CA LYS A 187 14.53 -4.03 4.15
C LYS A 187 14.49 -4.30 2.65
N ASP A 188 14.24 -5.55 2.27
CA ASP A 188 14.18 -5.93 0.86
C ASP A 188 13.02 -5.21 0.16
N TRP A 189 11.88 -4.99 0.83
CA TRP A 189 10.79 -4.17 0.28
C TRP A 189 11.19 -2.71 0.12
N PHE A 190 11.91 -2.10 1.06
CA PHE A 190 12.45 -0.75 0.86
C PHE A 190 13.47 -0.65 -0.28
N THR A 191 14.15 -1.76 -0.60
CA THR A 191 15.20 -1.82 -1.62
C THR A 191 14.63 -2.07 -3.02
N TYR A 192 13.76 -3.07 -3.15
CA TYR A 192 13.25 -3.57 -4.44
C TYR A 192 11.79 -3.20 -4.68
N GLY A 193 11.10 -2.75 -3.63
CA GLY A 193 9.67 -2.53 -3.63
C GLY A 193 8.91 -3.85 -3.67
N PHE A 194 7.95 -3.85 -4.57
CA PHE A 194 7.01 -4.90 -4.82
C PHE A 194 7.62 -5.95 -5.74
N PHE A 195 7.45 -7.25 -5.43
CA PHE A 195 7.88 -8.34 -6.32
C PHE A 195 7.24 -8.17 -7.71
N ILE A 196 8.05 -8.00 -8.74
CA ILE A 196 7.57 -7.83 -10.12
C ILE A 196 7.46 -9.21 -10.75
N CYS A 197 6.24 -9.66 -11.07
CA CYS A 197 6.07 -10.93 -11.76
C CYS A 197 6.42 -10.80 -13.25
N LYS A 198 6.90 -11.88 -13.87
CA LYS A 198 7.36 -11.88 -15.27
C LYS A 198 6.30 -11.38 -16.26
N ASN A 199 5.03 -11.58 -15.93
CA ASN A 199 3.88 -11.21 -16.76
C ASN A 199 3.15 -9.95 -16.25
N GLU A 200 3.70 -9.22 -15.27
CA GLU A 200 3.00 -8.09 -14.64
C GLU A 200 2.57 -7.03 -15.67
N GLN A 201 3.48 -6.66 -16.57
CA GLN A 201 3.17 -5.70 -17.63
C GLN A 201 2.07 -6.23 -18.57
N PHE A 202 2.16 -7.49 -18.97
CA PHE A 202 1.16 -8.14 -19.82
C PHE A 202 -0.25 -8.11 -19.18
N TYR A 203 -0.33 -8.30 -17.87
CA TYR A 203 -1.60 -8.23 -17.14
C TYR A 203 -2.08 -6.81 -16.90
N ARG A 204 -1.17 -5.86 -16.61
CA ARG A 204 -1.49 -4.42 -16.55
C ARG A 204 -2.08 -3.95 -17.87
N ASP A 205 -1.44 -4.28 -18.99
CA ASP A 205 -1.94 -3.97 -20.34
C ASP A 205 -3.33 -4.61 -20.59
N GLY A 206 -3.57 -5.80 -20.03
CA GLY A 206 -4.86 -6.47 -20.07
C GLY A 206 -5.94 -5.77 -19.24
N LEU A 207 -5.62 -5.29 -18.04
CA LEU A 207 -6.55 -4.58 -17.15
C LEU A 207 -6.88 -3.17 -17.63
N GLU A 208 -5.85 -2.42 -18.05
CA GLU A 208 -6.00 -1.12 -18.73
C GLU A 208 -6.80 -1.30 -20.03
N GLY A 209 -6.50 -2.36 -20.78
CA GLY A 209 -7.20 -2.73 -22.00
C GLY A 209 -8.65 -3.18 -21.83
N ARG A 210 -9.07 -3.54 -20.61
CA ARG A 210 -10.46 -3.85 -20.22
C ARG A 210 -11.22 -2.61 -19.72
N GLY A 211 -10.54 -1.46 -19.59
CA GLY A 211 -11.13 -0.21 -19.10
C GLY A 211 -11.38 -0.18 -17.58
N ASN A 212 -10.73 -1.08 -16.83
CA ASN A 212 -10.97 -1.25 -15.39
C ASN A 212 -10.01 -0.44 -14.50
N VAL A 213 -9.10 0.35 -15.09
CA VAL A 213 -8.17 1.21 -14.34
C VAL A 213 -8.55 2.66 -14.57
N LEU A 214 -8.77 3.41 -13.49
CA LEU A 214 -8.94 4.86 -13.54
C LEU A 214 -7.56 5.50 -13.76
N ASN A 215 -7.21 5.76 -15.01
CA ASN A 215 -6.13 6.70 -15.30
C ASN A 215 -6.64 8.11 -14.94
N VAL A 216 -6.03 8.72 -13.92
CA VAL A 216 -6.40 10.04 -13.41
C VAL A 216 -6.25 11.10 -14.51
N ASP A 217 -5.21 10.99 -15.34
CA ASP A 217 -4.95 11.92 -16.43
C ASP A 217 -5.99 11.79 -17.55
N GLU A 218 -6.38 10.57 -17.91
CA GLU A 218 -7.45 10.33 -18.89
C GLU A 218 -8.82 10.77 -18.36
N THR A 219 -9.07 10.60 -17.07
CA THR A 219 -10.31 11.06 -16.43
C THR A 219 -10.38 12.59 -16.46
N LYS A 220 -9.26 13.25 -16.17
CA LYS A 220 -9.13 14.71 -16.29
C LYS A 220 -9.33 15.18 -17.73
N GLU A 221 -8.68 14.54 -18.70
CA GLU A 221 -8.83 14.85 -20.13
C GLU A 221 -10.30 14.69 -20.58
N CYS A 222 -10.98 13.62 -20.16
CA CYS A 222 -12.38 13.37 -20.47
C CYS A 222 -13.28 14.50 -19.92
N ILE A 223 -13.06 14.92 -18.67
CA ILE A 223 -13.83 16.01 -18.05
C ILE A 223 -13.55 17.33 -18.78
N ASP A 224 -12.29 17.67 -19.02
CA ASP A 224 -11.90 18.90 -19.73
C ASP A 224 -12.50 18.96 -21.14
N THR A 225 -12.53 17.81 -21.85
CA THR A 225 -13.15 17.69 -23.18
C THR A 225 -14.66 17.92 -23.10
N TRP A 226 -15.34 17.28 -22.14
CA TRP A 226 -16.78 17.47 -21.91
C TRP A 226 -17.11 18.93 -21.59
N GLU A 227 -16.37 19.57 -20.69
CA GLU A 227 -16.59 20.97 -20.32
C GLU A 227 -16.44 21.89 -21.53
N LYS A 228 -15.42 21.68 -22.36
CA LYS A 228 -15.18 22.45 -23.59
C LYS A 228 -16.32 22.28 -24.59
N GLU A 229 -16.81 21.06 -24.78
CA GLU A 229 -17.94 20.79 -25.68
C GLU A 229 -19.25 21.40 -25.17
N GLN A 230 -19.55 21.34 -23.87
CA GLN A 230 -20.74 21.98 -23.32
C GLN A 230 -20.69 23.50 -23.48
N ARG A 231 -19.53 24.12 -23.21
CA ARG A 231 -19.30 25.55 -23.43
C ARG A 231 -19.48 25.93 -24.91
N ALA A 232 -19.00 25.12 -25.84
CA ALA A 232 -19.19 25.33 -27.28
C ALA A 232 -20.67 25.21 -27.71
N MET A 233 -21.47 24.38 -27.03
CA MET A 233 -22.92 24.26 -27.25
C MET A 233 -23.74 25.34 -26.54
N GLY A 234 -23.09 26.35 -25.93
CA GLY A 234 -23.78 27.40 -25.17
C GLY A 234 -24.43 26.91 -23.87
N LYS A 235 -24.07 25.71 -23.39
CA LYS A 235 -24.58 25.16 -22.13
C LYS A 235 -23.64 25.56 -20.99
N PRO A 236 -24.13 26.27 -19.96
CA PRO A 236 -23.31 26.65 -18.83
C PRO A 236 -22.89 25.38 -18.07
N VAL A 237 -21.58 25.20 -17.91
CA VAL A 237 -21.03 24.20 -17.00
C VAL A 237 -20.90 24.87 -15.64
N ARG A 238 -21.60 24.35 -14.64
CA ARG A 238 -21.48 24.85 -13.28
C ARG A 238 -20.15 24.39 -12.70
N GLU A 239 -19.43 25.34 -12.13
CA GLU A 239 -18.31 25.08 -11.23
C GLU A 239 -18.87 24.88 -9.82
N PHE A 240 -18.37 23.87 -9.12
CA PHE A 240 -18.77 23.57 -7.75
C PHE A 240 -17.59 23.83 -6.82
N THR A 241 -17.86 24.37 -5.63
CA THR A 241 -16.86 24.45 -4.56
C THR A 241 -16.71 23.10 -3.86
N ALA A 242 -15.73 22.99 -2.96
CA ALA A 242 -15.51 21.77 -2.21
C ALA A 242 -16.71 21.40 -1.33
N GLU A 243 -17.35 22.42 -0.76
CA GLU A 243 -18.48 22.31 0.15
C GLU A 243 -19.78 21.91 -0.56
N GLU A 244 -19.85 22.08 -1.89
CA GLU A 244 -21.03 21.71 -2.71
C GLU A 244 -20.94 20.29 -3.28
N ALA A 245 -19.85 19.56 -3.01
CA ALA A 245 -19.69 18.17 -3.40
C ALA A 245 -20.79 17.30 -2.79
N GLY A 246 -21.34 16.36 -3.58
CA GLY A 246 -22.44 15.50 -3.15
C GLY A 246 -23.83 16.15 -3.13
N SER A 247 -23.95 17.45 -3.43
CA SER A 247 -25.24 18.09 -3.64
C SER A 247 -26.02 17.41 -4.79
N PRO A 248 -27.37 17.45 -4.80
CA PRO A 248 -28.17 16.86 -5.87
C PRO A 248 -27.78 17.34 -7.27
N GLU A 249 -27.37 18.59 -7.37
CA GLU A 249 -26.94 19.25 -8.60
C GLU A 249 -25.57 18.76 -9.07
N TRP A 250 -24.64 18.58 -8.12
CA TRP A 250 -23.34 17.97 -8.38
C TRP A 250 -23.47 16.52 -8.85
N VAL A 251 -24.31 15.72 -8.16
CA VAL A 251 -24.58 14.32 -8.55
C VAL A 251 -25.20 14.25 -9.94
N ALA A 252 -26.11 15.16 -10.28
CA ALA A 252 -26.71 15.23 -11.60
C ALA A 252 -25.69 15.57 -12.70
N GLN A 253 -24.74 16.48 -12.43
CA GLN A 253 -23.66 16.80 -13.38
C GLN A 253 -22.70 15.61 -13.56
N MET A 254 -22.32 14.93 -12.48
CA MET A 254 -21.45 13.76 -12.55
C MET A 254 -22.08 12.60 -13.32
N LYS A 255 -23.41 12.39 -13.22
CA LYS A 255 -24.11 11.42 -14.07
C LYS A 255 -24.02 11.75 -15.55
N LYS A 256 -24.06 13.04 -15.93
CA LYS A 256 -23.88 13.47 -17.32
C LYS A 256 -22.46 13.21 -17.82
N ILE A 257 -21.45 13.50 -16.99
CA ILE A 257 -20.04 13.23 -17.28
C ILE A 257 -19.82 11.72 -17.44
N ALA A 258 -20.38 10.89 -16.56
CA ALA A 258 -20.28 9.43 -16.65
C ALA A 258 -20.91 8.87 -17.94
N ALA A 259 -22.06 9.41 -18.36
CA ALA A 259 -22.68 9.05 -19.63
C ALA A 259 -21.83 9.46 -20.85
N TYR A 260 -21.23 10.66 -20.80
CA TYR A 260 -20.30 11.13 -21.84
C TYR A 260 -19.04 10.25 -21.92
N LYS A 261 -18.47 9.90 -20.76
CA LYS A 261 -17.27 9.08 -20.65
C LYS A 261 -17.40 7.76 -21.41
N LYS A 262 -18.58 7.12 -21.39
CA LYS A 262 -18.81 5.88 -22.15
C LYS A 262 -18.53 6.03 -23.66
N ASN A 263 -18.92 7.15 -24.25
CA ASN A 263 -18.70 7.42 -25.68
C ASN A 263 -17.27 7.91 -25.93
N TRP A 264 -16.73 8.70 -25.01
CA TRP A 264 -15.35 9.18 -25.06
C TRP A 264 -14.33 8.03 -25.00
N ASP A 265 -14.55 7.06 -24.10
CA ASP A 265 -13.74 5.85 -23.98
C ASP A 265 -13.79 5.02 -25.29
N ALA A 266 -14.97 4.89 -25.91
CA ALA A 266 -15.11 4.21 -27.20
C ALA A 266 -14.35 4.93 -28.33
N LYS A 267 -14.38 6.27 -28.35
CA LYS A 267 -13.65 7.09 -29.32
C LYS A 267 -12.14 6.97 -29.13
N LYS A 268 -11.64 7.09 -27.89
CA LYS A 268 -10.22 6.92 -27.56
C LYS A 268 -9.72 5.52 -27.89
N LYS A 269 -10.54 4.49 -27.63
CA LYS A 269 -10.25 3.10 -28.02
C LYS A 269 -10.07 2.98 -29.54
N ALA A 270 -11.00 3.53 -30.33
CA ALA A 270 -10.90 3.53 -31.79
C ALA A 270 -9.67 4.31 -32.30
N GLU A 271 -9.36 5.47 -31.70
CA GLU A 271 -8.17 6.26 -32.05
C GLU A 271 -6.86 5.52 -31.73
N LYS A 272 -6.82 4.76 -30.63
CA LYS A 272 -5.67 3.94 -30.25
C LYS A 272 -5.50 2.74 -31.18
N GLU A 273 -6.59 2.03 -31.49
CA GLU A 273 -6.59 0.89 -32.43
C GLU A 273 -6.20 1.32 -33.86
N ALA A 274 -6.49 2.56 -34.27
CA ALA A 274 -6.07 3.12 -35.55
C ALA A 274 -4.59 3.50 -35.62
N LYS A 275 -3.97 3.87 -34.49
CA LYS A 275 -2.54 4.26 -34.42
C LYS A 275 -1.61 3.08 -34.18
N GLU A 276 -2.05 2.11 -33.38
CA GLU A 276 -1.32 0.90 -33.07
C GLU A 276 -2.30 -0.29 -33.19
N PRO A 277 -2.36 -0.96 -34.35
CA PRO A 277 -3.22 -2.12 -34.51
C PRO A 277 -2.85 -3.15 -33.44
N ARG A 278 -3.82 -3.42 -32.57
CA ARG A 278 -3.63 -4.28 -31.40
C ARG A 278 -3.36 -5.69 -31.90
N VAL A 279 -2.23 -6.28 -31.50
CA VAL A 279 -2.09 -7.74 -31.55
C VAL A 279 -3.14 -8.28 -30.60
N GLU A 280 -4.19 -8.90 -31.15
CA GLU A 280 -5.25 -9.53 -30.38
C GLU A 280 -4.62 -10.70 -29.61
N LYS A 281 -4.36 -10.48 -28.32
CA LYS A 281 -3.78 -11.52 -27.47
C LYS A 281 -4.94 -12.31 -26.86
N ASP A 282 -4.95 -13.61 -27.14
CA ASP A 282 -5.99 -14.54 -26.76
C ASP A 282 -6.00 -14.80 -25.24
N PHE A 283 -7.12 -14.49 -24.59
CA PHE A 283 -7.40 -14.76 -23.16
C PHE A 283 -8.49 -15.83 -22.97
N SER A 284 -8.82 -16.58 -24.02
CA SER A 284 -9.84 -17.66 -23.98
C SER A 284 -9.35 -18.91 -23.24
N SER A 285 -8.03 -19.03 -23.03
CA SER A 285 -7.46 -20.12 -22.24
C SER A 285 -7.81 -19.94 -20.75
N PRO A 286 -8.23 -21.01 -20.05
CA PRO A 286 -8.49 -20.97 -18.62
C PRO A 286 -7.24 -20.51 -17.85
N LEU A 287 -7.46 -19.66 -16.84
CA LEU A 287 -6.42 -19.07 -16.01
C LEU A 287 -5.64 -20.21 -15.32
N SER A 288 -4.32 -20.19 -15.44
CA SER A 288 -3.47 -21.12 -14.69
C SER A 288 -3.57 -20.88 -13.18
N GLU A 289 -3.25 -21.88 -12.36
CA GLU A 289 -3.22 -21.72 -10.89
C GLU A 289 -2.28 -20.58 -10.44
N GLU A 290 -1.17 -20.38 -11.17
CA GLU A 290 -0.21 -19.30 -10.93
C GLU A 290 -0.83 -17.92 -11.19
N GLU A 291 -1.69 -17.81 -12.20
CA GLU A 291 -2.40 -16.57 -12.55
C GLU A 291 -3.51 -16.23 -11.55
N LEU A 292 -4.25 -17.22 -11.06
CA LEU A 292 -5.26 -17.04 -10.01
C LEU A 292 -4.62 -16.58 -8.70
N ALA A 293 -3.52 -17.21 -8.29
CA ALA A 293 -2.78 -16.82 -7.09
C ALA A 293 -2.21 -15.40 -7.17
N TRP A 294 -1.78 -14.97 -8.36
CA TRP A 294 -1.32 -13.60 -8.59
C TRP A 294 -2.45 -12.57 -8.58
N ARG A 295 -3.62 -12.87 -9.17
CA ARG A 295 -4.78 -11.96 -9.12
C ARG A 295 -5.36 -11.80 -7.72
N GLU A 296 -5.43 -12.91 -6.97
CA GLU A 296 -5.75 -12.86 -5.56
C GLU A 296 -4.73 -11.99 -4.81
N GLU A 297 -3.43 -12.07 -5.14
CA GLU A 297 -2.43 -11.20 -4.54
C GLU A 297 -2.60 -9.73 -4.89
N LEU A 298 -2.85 -9.36 -6.15
CA LEU A 298 -3.08 -7.97 -6.54
C LEU A 298 -4.28 -7.34 -5.81
N SER A 299 -5.36 -8.12 -5.66
CA SER A 299 -6.56 -7.70 -4.95
C SER A 299 -6.25 -7.42 -3.47
N ILE A 300 -5.39 -8.23 -2.84
CA ILE A 300 -5.13 -8.10 -1.41
C ILE A 300 -3.90 -7.20 -1.13
N SER A 301 -2.93 -7.03 -2.05
CA SER A 301 -1.69 -6.24 -1.85
C SER A 301 -1.87 -4.73 -1.97
N GLY A 302 -3.02 -4.24 -2.41
CA GLY A 302 -3.25 -2.80 -2.59
C GLY A 302 -2.40 -2.18 -3.70
N ARG A 303 -1.76 -3.01 -4.56
CA ARG A 303 -1.07 -2.55 -5.79
C ARG A 303 -2.04 -2.12 -6.88
N MET A 304 -3.29 -2.58 -6.81
CA MET A 304 -4.37 -2.16 -7.68
C MET A 304 -5.59 -1.78 -6.85
N TYR A 305 -6.06 -0.56 -7.05
CA TYR A 305 -7.38 -0.14 -6.59
C TYR A 305 -8.42 -0.79 -7.51
N ASP A 306 -8.93 -1.96 -7.11
CA ASP A 306 -10.21 -2.42 -7.62
C ASP A 306 -11.31 -1.47 -7.12
N ARG A 307 -12.34 -1.25 -7.95
CA ARG A 307 -13.53 -0.47 -7.62
C ARG A 307 -14.21 -0.98 -6.33
N SER A 308 -14.03 -2.26 -5.98
CA SER A 308 -14.47 -2.85 -4.69
C SER A 308 -13.64 -2.40 -3.48
N ALA A 309 -12.33 -2.18 -3.64
CA ALA A 309 -11.47 -1.66 -2.56
C ALA A 309 -11.77 -0.18 -2.24
N MET A 310 -12.47 0.51 -3.12
CA MET A 310 -13.00 1.85 -2.86
C MET A 310 -14.07 1.81 -1.74
N GLU A 311 -14.81 0.71 -1.59
CA GLU A 311 -15.77 0.53 -0.49
C GLU A 311 -15.03 0.39 0.86
N ASP A 312 -13.92 -0.34 0.91
CA ASP A 312 -13.08 -0.46 2.12
C ASP A 312 -12.39 0.88 2.49
N VAL A 313 -11.96 1.65 1.49
CA VAL A 313 -11.38 2.99 1.69
C VAL A 313 -12.44 3.98 2.19
N VAL A 314 -13.66 3.91 1.64
CA VAL A 314 -14.82 4.72 2.07
C VAL A 314 -15.34 4.28 3.45
N GLU A 315 -15.32 2.98 3.79
CA GLU A 315 -15.66 2.47 5.13
C GLU A 315 -14.59 2.81 6.17
N CYS A 316 -13.30 2.82 5.80
CA CYS A 316 -12.18 3.09 6.72
C CYS A 316 -11.99 4.58 7.05
N HIS A 317 -12.60 5.45 6.24
CA HIS A 317 -12.49 6.90 6.30
C HIS A 317 -13.85 7.52 5.93
N PRO A 318 -14.77 7.69 6.89
CA PRO A 318 -16.13 8.18 6.63
C PRO A 318 -16.23 9.53 5.89
N TRP A 319 -15.17 10.34 5.98
CA TRP A 319 -14.96 11.62 5.29
C TRP A 319 -14.41 11.52 3.84
N LEU A 320 -14.00 10.35 3.35
CA LEU A 320 -13.60 10.18 1.94
C LEU A 320 -14.80 10.22 0.98
N ALA A 321 -16.03 10.14 1.51
CA ALA A 321 -17.24 10.51 0.78
C ALA A 321 -17.20 11.97 0.30
N ASP A 322 -16.41 12.84 0.96
CA ASP A 322 -16.26 14.26 0.64
C ASP A 322 -15.11 14.53 -0.37
N LEU A 323 -14.33 13.51 -0.73
CA LEU A 323 -13.24 13.60 -1.70
C LEU A 323 -13.63 12.97 -3.03
N ALA A 324 -14.59 13.61 -3.69
CA ALA A 324 -14.54 13.69 -5.15
C ALA A 324 -13.16 14.20 -5.58
N PRO A 325 -12.59 13.74 -6.71
CA PRO A 325 -11.22 14.06 -7.09
C PRO A 325 -11.07 15.58 -7.29
N PHE A 326 -10.37 16.24 -6.36
CA PHE A 326 -10.10 17.67 -6.44
C PHE A 326 -9.00 17.95 -7.46
N ARG A 327 -9.33 18.85 -8.40
CA ARG A 327 -8.36 19.72 -9.08
C ARG A 327 -7.64 20.54 -7.99
N SER A 328 -6.31 20.51 -7.98
CA SER A 328 -5.55 21.54 -7.28
C SER A 328 -5.82 22.89 -7.97
N LYS A 329 -6.46 23.81 -7.26
CA LYS A 329 -6.26 25.23 -7.49
C LYS A 329 -4.88 25.54 -6.93
N ASP A 330 -3.90 25.71 -7.81
CA ASP A 330 -2.93 26.82 -7.77
C ASP A 330 -1.85 26.63 -8.85
N SER A 331 -2.07 27.28 -9.98
CA SER A 331 -1.00 27.84 -10.81
C SER A 331 -1.47 29.22 -11.28
N ARG A 332 -1.07 30.23 -10.53
CA ARG A 332 -0.75 31.56 -11.05
C ARG A 332 0.62 31.94 -10.55
#